data_AF-A0A3L6RVR3-F1
#
_entry.id   AF-A0A3L6RVR3-F1
#
_cell.length_a   1.000
_cell.length_b   1.000
_cell.length_c   1.000
_cell.angle_alpha   90.00
_cell.angle_beta   90.00
_cell.angle_gamma   90.00
#
_symmetry.space_group_name_H-M   'P 1'
#
loop_
_entity.id
_entity.type
_entity.pdbx_description
1 polymer ?
#
loop_
_entity_poly.entity_id
_entity_poly.type
_entity_poly.pdbx_seq_one_letter_code
_entity_poly.pdbx_strand_id
1 'polypeptide(L)'
;MGNKKQASKGKKEESTTGDWERRKAVWRPEWNEKLNHNQLLQVNELLELISKQKESGITGVSVMAYMYKRCIMPLQKRCRYEFEYLGSNDPSHLSAKIHPSQMALDCVHRVLLDANTVPYVPKLFSAVNPPKPNL
;
A
#
# COMPACT_ATOMS: atom_id res chain seq x y z
N MET A 1 37.96 -48.11 38.19
CA MET A 1 38.41 -47.42 36.97
C MET A 1 37.67 -48.01 35.78
N GLY A 2 37.00 -47.19 34.96
CA GLY A 2 36.37 -47.64 33.71
C GLY A 2 34.95 -47.14 33.50
N ASN A 3 34.80 -45.88 33.12
CA ASN A 3 33.56 -45.13 32.96
C ASN A 3 32.62 -45.73 31.88
N LYS A 4 31.32 -45.89 32.19
CA LYS A 4 30.25 -45.97 31.18
C LYS A 4 29.64 -44.58 31.01
N LYS A 5 29.88 -44.00 29.83
CA LYS A 5 29.32 -42.72 29.38
C LYS A 5 27.79 -42.82 29.31
N GLN A 6 27.08 -41.99 30.07
CA GLN A 6 25.68 -41.69 29.80
C GLN A 6 25.61 -40.87 28.51
N ALA A 7 24.92 -41.40 27.50
CA ALA A 7 24.58 -40.64 26.31
C ALA A 7 23.54 -39.58 26.69
N SER A 8 23.94 -38.31 26.63
CA SER A 8 23.05 -37.19 26.85
C SER A 8 22.04 -37.13 25.69
N LYS A 9 20.75 -37.34 26.00
CA LYS A 9 19.66 -37.13 25.04
C LYS A 9 19.59 -35.64 24.77
N GLY A 10 20.18 -35.22 23.65
CA GLY A 10 20.21 -33.84 23.22
C GLY A 10 18.82 -33.22 23.33
N LYS A 11 18.73 -32.10 24.07
CA LYS A 11 17.61 -31.19 23.99
C LYS A 11 17.47 -30.81 22.52
N LYS A 12 16.35 -31.18 21.92
CA LYS A 12 15.91 -30.60 20.66
C LYS A 12 15.67 -29.12 21.00
N GLU A 13 16.63 -28.27 20.65
CA GLU A 13 16.39 -26.84 20.59
C GLU A 13 15.27 -26.66 19.59
N GLU A 14 14.10 -26.40 20.13
CA GLU A 14 12.94 -25.97 19.38
C GLU A 14 13.32 -24.61 18.80
N SER A 15 13.79 -24.64 17.54
CA SER A 15 13.96 -23.44 16.74
C SER A 15 12.65 -22.67 16.85
N THR A 16 12.71 -21.49 17.45
CA THR A 16 11.61 -20.53 17.49
C THR A 16 11.31 -20.11 16.06
N THR A 17 10.59 -21.00 15.37
CA THR A 17 9.88 -20.75 14.14
C THR A 17 9.02 -19.54 14.45
N GLY A 18 9.33 -18.43 13.77
CA GLY A 18 8.70 -17.13 14.00
C GLY A 18 7.20 -17.30 14.16
N ASP A 19 6.68 -16.71 15.22
CA ASP A 19 5.27 -16.69 15.56
C ASP A 19 4.55 -15.82 14.52
N TRP A 20 4.20 -16.44 13.38
CA TRP A 20 3.40 -15.86 12.31
C TRP A 20 1.91 -15.90 12.63
N GLU A 21 1.53 -16.17 13.88
CA GLU A 21 0.14 -16.06 14.28
C GLU A 21 -0.35 -14.64 13.94
N ARG A 22 -1.29 -14.59 13.00
CA ARG A 22 -2.07 -13.38 12.69
C ARG A 22 -2.68 -12.90 13.99
N ARG A 23 -1.99 -11.97 14.67
CA ARG A 23 -2.50 -11.32 15.87
C ARG A 23 -3.90 -10.82 15.53
N LYS A 24 -4.91 -11.33 16.26
CA LYS A 24 -6.29 -10.86 16.11
C LYS A 24 -6.28 -9.35 16.29
N ALA A 25 -6.97 -8.63 15.41
CA ALA A 25 -7.13 -7.20 15.55
C ALA A 25 -7.75 -6.92 16.92
N VAL A 26 -7.02 -6.21 17.78
CA VAL A 26 -7.48 -5.83 19.11
C VAL A 26 -8.16 -4.48 18.96
N TRP A 27 -9.44 -4.41 19.31
CA TRP A 27 -10.16 -3.14 19.37
C TRP A 27 -9.51 -2.23 20.42
N ARG A 28 -9.37 -0.96 20.08
CA ARG A 28 -8.74 0.10 20.88
C ARG A 28 -9.79 1.18 21.13
N PRO A 29 -10.12 1.53 22.39
CA PRO A 29 -11.10 2.58 22.68
C PRO A 29 -10.72 3.93 22.06
N GLU A 30 -9.42 4.18 21.90
CA GLU A 30 -8.84 5.38 21.32
C GLU A 30 -9.25 5.57 19.84
N TRP A 31 -9.67 4.51 19.14
CA TRP A 31 -10.12 4.61 17.75
C TRP A 31 -11.43 5.40 17.58
N ASN A 32 -12.22 5.52 18.65
CA ASN A 32 -13.46 6.31 18.66
C ASN A 32 -13.29 7.65 19.38
N GLU A 33 -12.09 7.97 19.86
CA GLU A 33 -11.85 9.26 20.51
C GLU A 33 -11.93 10.40 19.50
N LYS A 34 -12.57 11.49 19.92
CA LYS A 34 -12.60 12.71 19.11
C LYS A 34 -11.23 13.36 19.16
N LEU A 35 -10.62 13.52 17.99
CA LEU A 35 -9.38 14.27 17.84
C LEU A 35 -9.59 15.73 18.25
N ASN A 36 -8.61 16.30 18.95
CA ASN A 36 -8.61 17.72 19.29
C ASN A 36 -8.24 18.59 18.07
N HIS A 37 -8.45 19.90 18.17
CA HIS A 37 -8.23 20.83 17.05
C HIS A 37 -6.80 20.74 16.47
N ASN A 38 -5.79 20.63 17.33
CA ASN A 38 -4.39 20.53 16.90
C ASN A 38 -4.11 19.19 16.18
N GLN A 39 -4.75 18.10 16.61
CA GLN A 39 -4.67 16.79 15.95
C GLN A 39 -5.39 16.78 14.58
N LEU A 40 -6.44 17.60 14.44
CA LEU A 40 -7.20 17.72 13.19
C LEU A 40 -6.51 18.60 12.14
N LEU A 41 -5.50 19.39 12.47
CA LEU A 41 -4.80 20.25 11.50
C LEU A 41 -4.32 19.48 10.27
N GLN A 42 -3.63 18.35 10.49
CA GLN A 42 -3.15 17.49 9.40
C GLN A 42 -4.31 16.86 8.61
N VAL A 43 -5.40 16.50 9.28
CA VAL A 43 -6.58 15.91 8.63
C VAL A 43 -7.26 16.96 7.74
N ASN A 44 -7.39 18.20 8.22
CA ASN A 44 -7.98 19.29 7.46
C ASN A 44 -7.13 19.66 6.24
N GLU A 45 -5.81 19.75 6.40
CA GLU A 45 -4.88 19.94 5.29
C GLU A 45 -5.02 18.83 4.24
N LEU A 46 -5.10 17.57 4.68
CA LEU A 46 -5.34 16.44 3.79
C LEU A 46 -6.70 16.53 3.07
N LEU A 47 -7.76 16.95 3.76
CA LEU A 47 -9.08 17.14 3.17
C LEU A 47 -9.08 18.24 2.11
N GLU A 48 -8.37 19.35 2.33
CA GLU A 48 -8.20 20.41 1.34
C GLU A 48 -7.46 19.90 0.10
N LEU A 49 -6.38 19.13 0.28
CA LEU A 49 -5.64 18.50 -0.83
C LEU A 49 -6.54 17.53 -1.61
N ILE A 50 -7.34 16.72 -0.92
CA ILE A 50 -8.30 15.81 -1.55
C ILE A 50 -9.36 16.60 -2.33
N SER A 51 -9.85 17.73 -1.79
CA SER A 51 -10.81 18.59 -2.51
C SER A 51 -10.23 19.13 -3.80
N LYS A 52 -9.01 19.70 -3.76
CA LYS A 52 -8.29 20.19 -4.95
C LYS A 52 -8.10 19.08 -6.00
N GLN A 53 -7.80 17.86 -5.56
CA GLN A 53 -7.68 16.72 -6.46
C GLN A 53 -9.01 16.33 -7.11
N LYS A 54 -10.11 16.32 -6.34
CA LYS A 54 -11.46 16.08 -6.88
C LYS A 54 -11.86 17.15 -7.90
N GLU A 55 -11.58 18.41 -7.62
CA GLU A 55 -11.82 19.54 -8.54
C GLU A 55 -11.00 19.39 -9.84
N SER A 56 -9.82 18.78 -9.77
CA SER A 56 -9.00 18.46 -10.95
C SER A 56 -9.50 17.24 -11.75
N GLY A 57 -10.62 16.62 -11.35
CA GLY A 57 -11.22 15.47 -12.00
C GLY A 57 -10.66 14.11 -11.56
N ILE A 58 -9.88 14.06 -10.48
CA ILE A 58 -9.40 12.80 -9.91
C ILE A 58 -10.54 12.12 -9.16
N THR A 59 -10.88 10.90 -9.57
CA THR A 59 -11.94 10.07 -8.99
C THR A 59 -11.37 8.76 -8.44
N GLY A 60 -12.16 8.04 -7.63
CA GLY A 60 -11.78 6.69 -7.18
C GLY A 60 -11.46 5.74 -8.35
N VAL A 61 -12.17 5.90 -9.48
CA VAL A 61 -11.91 5.15 -10.72
C VAL A 61 -10.50 5.43 -11.26
N SER A 62 -10.09 6.71 -11.33
CA SER A 62 -8.73 7.07 -11.76
C SER A 62 -7.63 6.55 -10.85
N VAL A 63 -7.89 6.56 -9.53
CA VAL A 63 -6.94 6.05 -8.53
C VAL A 63 -6.77 4.54 -8.71
N MET A 64 -7.85 3.78 -8.82
CA MET A 64 -7.73 2.33 -8.99
C MET A 64 -7.15 1.95 -10.35
N ALA A 65 -7.53 2.62 -11.43
CA ALA A 65 -6.94 2.37 -12.75
C ALA A 65 -5.43 2.60 -12.73
N TYR A 66 -4.96 3.62 -12.02
CA TYR A 66 -3.54 3.87 -11.78
C TYR A 66 -2.87 2.70 -11.04
N MET A 67 -3.48 2.20 -9.96
CA MET A 67 -2.93 1.09 -9.17
C MET A 67 -2.81 -0.20 -9.99
N TYR A 68 -3.85 -0.53 -10.77
CA TYR A 68 -3.81 -1.70 -11.66
C TYR A 68 -2.79 -1.54 -12.79
N LYS A 69 -2.67 -0.34 -13.38
CA LYS A 69 -1.69 -0.07 -14.42
C LYS A 69 -0.25 -0.26 -13.92
N ARG A 70 0.04 0.15 -12.68
CA ARG A 70 1.36 -0.02 -12.05
C ARG A 70 1.53 -1.37 -11.34
N CYS A 71 0.52 -2.23 -11.30
CA CYS A 71 0.55 -3.50 -10.56
C CYS A 71 0.93 -3.31 -9.07
N ILE A 72 0.49 -2.20 -8.46
CA ILE A 72 0.78 -1.86 -7.07
C ILE A 72 -0.45 -2.15 -6.23
N MET A 73 -0.31 -3.05 -5.26
CA MET A 73 -1.38 -3.31 -4.29
C MET A 73 -1.40 -2.23 -3.20
N PRO A 74 -2.60 -1.75 -2.79
CA PRO A 74 -2.71 -0.78 -1.70
C PRO A 74 -2.14 -1.30 -0.38
N LEU A 75 -2.30 -2.60 -0.14
CA LEU A 75 -1.93 -3.26 1.12
C LEU A 75 -0.54 -3.90 1.09
N GLN A 76 0.21 -3.75 -0.01
CA GLN A 76 1.55 -4.29 -0.11
C GLN A 76 2.55 -3.34 0.54
N LYS A 77 3.52 -3.89 1.27
CA LYS A 77 4.64 -3.11 1.82
C LYS A 77 5.42 -2.51 0.65
N ARG A 78 5.51 -1.18 0.63
CA ARG A 78 6.26 -0.44 -0.39
C ARG A 78 7.65 -0.11 0.13
N CYS A 79 8.64 -0.20 -0.74
CA CYS A 79 10.02 0.14 -0.41
C CYS A 79 10.32 1.63 -0.58
N ARG A 80 9.46 2.35 -1.30
CA ARG A 80 9.62 3.77 -1.67
C ARG A 80 8.28 4.50 -1.64
N TYR A 81 8.34 5.81 -1.55
CA TYR A 81 7.14 6.63 -1.74
C TYR A 81 6.70 6.62 -3.21
N GLU A 82 5.40 6.83 -3.48
CA GLU A 82 4.89 6.79 -4.86
C GLU A 82 5.51 7.87 -5.76
N PHE A 83 5.90 9.01 -5.19
CA PHE A 83 6.57 10.05 -5.95
C PHE A 83 8.02 9.72 -6.31
N GLU A 84 8.61 8.69 -5.70
CA GLU A 84 9.95 8.18 -6.01
C GLU A 84 9.91 6.96 -6.95
N TYR A 85 8.73 6.70 -7.51
CA TYR A 85 8.48 5.57 -8.39
C TYR A 85 9.47 5.55 -9.56
N LEU A 86 10.16 4.41 -9.71
CA LEU A 86 11.20 4.20 -10.72
C LEU A 86 10.68 3.62 -12.06
N GLY A 87 9.37 3.53 -12.25
CA GLY A 87 8.84 2.80 -13.41
C GLY A 87 8.94 1.29 -13.20
N SER A 88 9.13 0.54 -14.29
CA SER A 88 9.17 -0.93 -14.27
C SER A 88 10.30 -1.53 -13.42
N ASN A 89 11.28 -0.73 -13.01
CA ASN A 89 12.38 -1.15 -12.14
C ASN A 89 12.03 -1.05 -10.65
N ASP A 90 10.82 -0.58 -10.30
CA ASP A 90 10.43 -0.41 -8.90
C ASP A 90 10.18 -1.77 -8.22
N PRO A 91 10.85 -2.07 -7.08
CA PRO A 91 10.67 -3.35 -6.37
C PRO A 91 9.25 -3.56 -5.83
N SER A 92 8.44 -2.51 -5.75
CA SER A 92 7.07 -2.56 -5.22
C SER A 92 6.07 -3.16 -6.23
N HIS A 93 6.50 -3.46 -7.45
CA HIS A 93 5.68 -4.13 -8.46
C HIS A 93 5.36 -5.57 -8.07
N LEU A 94 4.09 -5.97 -8.23
CA LEU A 94 3.75 -7.40 -8.27
C LEU A 94 4.27 -8.09 -9.54
N SER A 95 4.41 -7.33 -10.63
CA SER A 95 4.91 -7.81 -11.91
C SER A 95 5.56 -6.69 -12.70
N ALA A 96 6.61 -7.03 -13.46
CA ALA A 96 7.25 -6.12 -14.41
C ALA A 96 6.34 -5.80 -15.62
N LYS A 97 5.23 -6.52 -15.80
CA LYS A 97 4.26 -6.25 -16.88
C LYS A 97 3.40 -5.04 -16.52
N ILE A 98 3.45 -4.03 -17.38
CA ILE A 98 2.48 -2.92 -17.37
C ILE A 98 1.21 -3.42 -18.03
N HIS A 99 0.08 -3.28 -17.35
CA HIS A 99 -1.21 -3.66 -17.94
C HIS A 99 -1.67 -2.60 -18.95
N PRO A 100 -2.20 -3.01 -20.12
CA PRO A 100 -2.91 -2.13 -21.02
C PRO A 100 -4.04 -1.40 -20.30
N SER A 101 -4.35 -0.17 -20.70
CA SER A 101 -5.42 0.65 -20.09
C SER A 101 -6.77 -0.06 -20.05
N GLN A 102 -7.07 -0.90 -21.06
CA GLN A 102 -8.30 -1.68 -21.11
C GLN A 102 -8.36 -2.75 -20.02
N MET A 103 -7.27 -3.49 -19.79
CA MET A 103 -7.22 -4.48 -18.71
C MET A 103 -7.35 -3.82 -17.33
N ALA A 104 -6.75 -2.63 -17.15
CA ALA A 104 -6.92 -1.87 -15.94
C ALA A 104 -8.39 -1.45 -15.74
N LEU A 105 -9.08 -1.02 -16.80
CA LEU A 105 -10.50 -0.70 -16.75
C LEU A 105 -11.36 -1.93 -16.40
N ASP A 106 -11.10 -3.08 -17.00
CA ASP A 106 -11.83 -4.32 -16.69
C ASP A 106 -11.69 -4.71 -15.21
N CYS A 107 -10.49 -4.52 -14.64
CA CYS A 107 -10.25 -4.69 -13.21
C CYS A 107 -11.00 -3.67 -12.35
N VAL A 108 -11.05 -2.40 -12.77
CA VAL A 108 -11.78 -1.35 -12.05
C VAL A 108 -13.29 -1.58 -12.11
N HIS A 109 -13.83 -1.96 -13.27
CA HIS A 109 -15.25 -2.24 -13.47
C HIS A 109 -15.74 -3.41 -12.59
N ARG A 110 -14.88 -4.39 -12.31
CA ARG A 110 -15.19 -5.48 -11.36
C ARG A 110 -15.43 -4.99 -9.92
N VAL A 111 -14.86 -3.84 -9.55
CA VAL A 111 -14.90 -3.29 -8.18
C VAL A 111 -15.86 -2.11 -8.08
N LEU A 112 -15.91 -1.26 -9.12
CA LEU A 112 -16.81 -0.11 -9.25
C LEU A 112 -17.68 -0.30 -10.50
N LEU A 113 -18.93 -0.69 -10.30
CA LEU A 113 -19.89 -1.00 -11.38
C LEU A 113 -20.17 0.20 -12.30
N ASP A 114 -19.87 1.42 -11.84
CA ASP A 114 -20.17 2.66 -12.56
C ASP A 114 -19.00 3.12 -13.47
N ALA A 115 -17.89 2.35 -13.49
CA ALA A 115 -16.68 2.69 -14.22
C ALA A 115 -16.68 2.20 -15.68
N ASN A 116 -17.54 2.79 -16.51
CA ASN A 116 -17.73 2.37 -17.92
C ASN A 116 -16.77 3.05 -18.91
N THR A 117 -16.02 4.06 -18.47
CA THR A 117 -15.14 4.86 -19.32
C THR A 117 -13.72 4.84 -18.78
N VAL A 118 -12.73 4.88 -19.68
CA VAL A 118 -11.32 5.03 -19.29
C VAL A 118 -11.19 6.32 -18.48
N PRO A 119 -10.80 6.23 -17.19
CA PRO A 119 -10.75 7.42 -16.35
C PRO A 119 -9.63 8.33 -16.81
N TYR A 120 -9.84 9.63 -16.67
CA TYR A 120 -8.75 10.60 -16.78
C TYR A 120 -7.69 10.28 -15.71
N VAL A 121 -6.45 10.11 -16.14
CA VAL A 121 -5.30 9.92 -15.25
C VAL A 121 -4.38 11.12 -15.42
N PRO A 122 -4.27 12.01 -14.42
CA PRO A 122 -3.35 13.14 -14.45
C PRO A 122 -1.92 12.69 -14.65
N LYS A 123 -1.03 13.63 -15.03
CA LYS A 123 0.40 13.36 -15.08
C LYS A 123 0.89 12.93 -13.69
N LEU A 124 1.33 11.68 -13.60
CA LEU A 124 1.69 11.05 -12.35
C LEU A 124 3.06 11.52 -11.85
N PHE A 125 3.23 11.57 -10.54
CA PHE A 125 4.54 11.75 -9.95
C PHE A 125 5.39 10.47 -10.10
N SER A 126 6.70 10.68 -10.16
CA SER A 126 7.74 9.65 -10.28
C SER A 126 9.09 10.28 -9.98
N ALA A 127 10.14 9.47 -9.87
CA ALA A 127 11.48 10.00 -9.64
C ALA A 127 11.92 11.03 -10.71
N VAL A 128 11.41 10.91 -11.95
CA VAL A 128 11.68 11.83 -13.06
C VAL A 128 10.69 13.02 -13.14
N ASN A 129 9.62 12.99 -12.35
CA ASN A 129 8.61 14.03 -12.25
C ASN A 129 8.16 14.15 -10.78
N PRO A 130 9.00 14.69 -9.89
CA PRO A 130 8.68 14.78 -8.47
C PRO A 130 7.59 15.83 -8.21
N PRO A 131 6.86 15.74 -7.09
CA PRO A 131 5.96 16.78 -6.64
C PRO A 131 6.74 18.07 -6.38
N LYS A 132 6.06 19.20 -6.57
CA LYS A 132 6.63 20.49 -6.20
C LYS A 132 6.83 20.52 -4.68
N PRO A 133 7.91 21.14 -4.17
CA PRO A 133 8.21 21.16 -2.73
C PRO A 133 7.16 21.87 -1.85
N ASN A 134 6.15 22.49 -2.45
CA ASN A 134 5.09 23.24 -1.77
C ASN A 134 3.70 22.59 -1.96
N LEU A 135 3.67 21.26 -2.12
CA LEU A 135 2.46 20.44 -2.13
C LEU A 135 2.21 19.88 -0.73
#